data_AF-A0A852BSN6-F1
#
_entry.id   AF-A0A852BSN6-F1
#
_cell.length_a   1.000
_cell.length_b   1.000
_cell.length_c   1.000
_cell.angle_alpha   90.00
_cell.angle_beta   90.00
_cell.angle_gamma   90.00
#
_symmetry.space_group_name_H-M   'P 1'
#
loop_
_entity.id
_entity.type
_entity.pdbx_description
1 polymer ?
#
loop_
_entity_poly.entity_id
_entity_poly.type
_entity_poly.pdbx_seq_one_letter_code
_entity_poly.pdbx_strand_id
1 'polypeptide(L)'
;LLQVRGHVSQRRMTISYAIGKNTTEGMTHMMCIDGTEGCDNPKPCQSELIVLEHGSYSGDPVTKVLLQPLTGRTHQLRVHCSAIGHPIVGDFTYSHRKDSRPYRMMLHAYYLRIPAGKELIEVCAPDPFVTTMDSNWVPEHVIHQLDETIQELKDKMMQKQEEGQNEEAVLGGGEEEAENEGKSPETEEQRVCCKQWLAEWALE
;
A
#
# COMPACT_ATOMS: atom_id res chain seq x y z
N LEU A 1 0.65 -7.92 -4.05
CA LEU A 1 -0.41 -8.61 -4.80
C LEU A 1 -1.58 -8.89 -3.89
N LEU A 2 -2.80 -8.82 -4.40
CA LEU A 2 -4.01 -9.13 -3.63
C LEU A 2 -5.17 -9.46 -4.56
N GLN A 3 -6.15 -10.21 -4.05
CA GLN A 3 -7.44 -10.45 -4.72
C GLN A 3 -8.54 -9.72 -3.97
N VAL A 4 -9.37 -8.95 -4.68
CA VAL A 4 -10.48 -8.17 -4.13
C VAL A 4 -11.82 -8.64 -4.71
N ARG A 5 -12.89 -8.55 -3.92
CA ARG A 5 -14.24 -8.90 -4.35
C ARG A 5 -14.77 -7.94 -5.42
N GLY A 6 -15.52 -8.49 -6.38
CA GLY A 6 -16.07 -7.76 -7.51
C GLY A 6 -15.05 -7.47 -8.62
N HIS A 7 -15.56 -6.99 -9.75
CA HIS A 7 -14.74 -6.52 -10.87
C HIS A 7 -14.48 -5.02 -10.74
N VAL A 8 -13.23 -4.64 -10.52
CA VAL A 8 -12.82 -3.24 -10.46
C VAL A 8 -12.78 -2.68 -11.88
N SER A 9 -13.64 -1.73 -12.21
CA SER A 9 -13.77 -1.19 -13.56
C SER A 9 -12.58 -0.30 -13.97
N GLN A 10 -12.00 0.44 -13.02
CA GLN A 10 -10.90 1.36 -13.28
C GLN A 10 -9.57 0.58 -13.29
N ARG A 11 -8.83 0.67 -14.41
CA ARG A 11 -7.57 -0.06 -14.61
C ARG A 11 -6.46 0.38 -13.66
N ARG A 12 -6.42 1.67 -13.32
CA ARG A 12 -5.52 2.28 -12.34
C ARG A 12 -6.31 3.27 -11.49
N MET A 13 -6.02 3.33 -10.20
CA MET A 13 -6.72 4.18 -9.25
C MET A 13 -5.77 4.61 -8.12
N THR A 14 -5.83 5.88 -7.75
CA THR A 14 -5.23 6.39 -6.52
C THR A 14 -6.29 6.42 -5.43
N ILE A 15 -6.00 5.80 -4.28
CA ILE A 15 -6.89 5.78 -3.11
C ILE A 15 -6.24 6.62 -2.01
N SER A 16 -6.90 7.72 -1.63
CA SER A 16 -6.35 8.75 -0.73
C SER A 16 -7.19 9.02 0.53
N TYR A 17 -8.05 8.09 0.94
CA TYR A 17 -8.84 8.24 2.16
C TYR A 17 -7.89 8.30 3.37
N ALA A 18 -8.01 9.33 4.21
CA ALA A 18 -7.31 9.36 5.48
C ALA A 18 -7.81 8.22 6.39
N ILE A 19 -6.91 7.64 7.18
CA ILE A 19 -7.21 6.50 8.05
C ILE A 19 -6.97 6.87 9.51
N GLY A 20 -7.98 6.66 10.35
CA GLY A 20 -7.95 6.85 11.80
C GLY A 20 -8.19 5.56 12.58
N LYS A 21 -8.12 5.64 13.91
CA LYS A 21 -8.50 4.54 14.81
C LYS A 21 -10.02 4.50 14.94
N ASN A 22 -10.60 3.30 14.94
CA ASN A 22 -12.01 3.15 15.27
C ASN A 22 -12.18 3.05 16.79
N THR A 23 -12.96 3.95 17.38
CA THR A 23 -13.28 3.98 18.82
C THR A 23 -14.70 3.49 19.14
N THR A 24 -15.50 3.11 18.14
CA THR A 24 -16.85 2.57 18.33
C THR A 24 -16.83 1.21 19.01
N GLU A 25 -17.52 1.10 20.14
CA GLU A 25 -17.68 -0.16 20.87
C GLU A 25 -18.41 -1.23 20.03
N GLY A 26 -17.93 -2.48 20.11
CA GLY A 26 -18.55 -3.63 19.43
C GLY A 26 -18.15 -3.83 17.97
N MET A 27 -17.37 -2.93 17.38
CA MET A 27 -16.79 -3.11 16.04
C MET A 27 -15.52 -3.98 16.09
N THR A 28 -15.32 -4.81 15.06
CA THR A 28 -14.15 -5.71 14.98
C THR A 28 -12.94 -5.11 14.27
N HIS A 29 -13.12 -3.99 13.55
CA HIS A 29 -12.04 -3.36 12.80
C HIS A 29 -11.42 -2.21 13.59
N MET A 30 -10.10 -2.26 13.80
CA MET A 30 -9.34 -1.28 14.59
C MET A 30 -9.12 0.06 13.87
N MET A 31 -9.28 0.08 12.55
CA MET A 31 -8.99 1.25 11.71
C MET A 31 -10.17 1.53 10.80
N CYS A 32 -10.45 2.80 10.53
CA CYS A 32 -11.55 3.23 9.67
C CYS A 32 -11.14 4.47 8.85
N ILE A 33 -11.93 4.81 7.83
CA ILE A 33 -11.68 6.00 7.01
C ILE A 33 -12.26 7.25 7.66
N ASP A 34 -11.66 8.40 7.37
CA ASP A 34 -12.21 9.69 7.74
C ASP A 34 -13.68 9.84 7.30
N GLY A 35 -14.49 10.47 8.15
CA GLY A 35 -15.94 10.60 7.97
C GLY A 35 -16.78 9.39 8.42
N THR A 36 -16.17 8.29 8.86
CA THR A 36 -16.93 7.21 9.53
C THR A 36 -17.18 7.54 11.00
N GLU A 37 -18.33 7.11 11.53
CA GLU A 37 -18.67 7.27 12.95
C GLU A 37 -17.62 6.57 13.83
N GLY A 38 -17.13 7.27 14.85
CA GLY A 38 -16.08 6.77 15.75
C GLY A 38 -14.67 6.81 15.20
N CYS A 39 -14.43 7.42 14.04
CA CYS A 39 -13.09 7.65 13.52
C CYS A 39 -12.35 8.71 14.34
N ASP A 40 -11.24 8.33 14.96
CA ASP A 40 -10.38 9.19 15.75
C ASP A 40 -9.00 9.39 15.09
N ASN A 41 -8.49 10.63 15.14
CA ASN A 41 -7.19 11.06 14.63
C ASN A 41 -6.84 10.51 13.22
N PRO A 42 -7.66 10.82 12.18
CA PRO A 42 -7.40 10.37 10.83
C PRO A 42 -6.13 11.00 10.27
N LYS A 43 -5.28 10.17 9.66
CA LYS A 43 -4.01 10.61 9.06
C LYS A 43 -4.01 10.42 7.55
N PRO A 44 -3.39 11.35 6.79
CA PRO A 44 -3.21 11.21 5.35
C PRO A 44 -2.61 9.85 5.00
N CYS A 45 -3.20 9.23 3.99
CA CYS A 45 -2.92 7.86 3.63
C CYS A 45 -3.15 7.68 2.13
N GLN A 46 -2.20 7.09 1.42
CA GLN A 46 -2.29 6.95 -0.04
C GLN A 46 -1.81 5.56 -0.50
N SER A 47 -2.56 4.97 -1.44
CA SER A 47 -2.21 3.72 -2.11
C SER A 47 -2.54 3.79 -3.59
N GLU A 48 -1.64 3.27 -4.44
CA GLU A 48 -1.85 3.15 -5.88
C GLU A 48 -2.29 1.73 -6.23
N LEU A 49 -3.44 1.59 -6.87
CA LEU A 49 -4.03 0.33 -7.30
C LEU A 49 -3.88 0.19 -8.82
N ILE A 50 -3.41 -0.97 -9.28
CA ILE A 50 -3.33 -1.36 -10.69
C ILE A 50 -4.04 -2.70 -10.84
N VAL A 51 -5.06 -2.75 -11.69
CA VAL A 51 -5.79 -3.99 -11.99
C VAL A 51 -4.95 -4.88 -12.88
N LEU A 52 -4.70 -6.12 -12.47
CA LEU A 52 -3.94 -7.09 -13.28
C LEU A 52 -4.88 -7.98 -14.07
N GLU A 53 -5.83 -8.63 -13.40
CA GLU A 53 -6.71 -9.62 -13.99
C GLU A 53 -8.12 -9.53 -13.39
N HIS A 54 -9.14 -9.72 -14.21
CA HIS A 54 -10.49 -10.08 -13.77
C HIS A 54 -10.65 -11.59 -13.83
N GLY A 55 -11.41 -12.14 -12.89
CA GLY A 55 -11.75 -13.55 -12.85
C GLY A 55 -12.79 -13.83 -11.80
N SER A 56 -12.78 -15.06 -11.30
CA SER A 56 -13.66 -15.52 -10.24
C SER A 56 -12.91 -16.32 -9.17
N TYR A 57 -13.39 -16.24 -7.93
CA TYR A 57 -12.92 -17.02 -6.80
C TYR A 57 -14.09 -17.81 -6.21
N SER A 58 -14.03 -19.14 -6.30
CA SER A 58 -15.14 -20.03 -5.90
C SER A 58 -16.50 -19.64 -6.52
N GLY A 59 -16.47 -19.14 -7.76
CA GLY A 59 -17.66 -18.72 -8.53
C GLY A 59 -18.12 -17.27 -8.31
N ASP A 60 -17.54 -16.54 -7.35
CA ASP A 60 -17.84 -15.12 -7.14
C ASP A 60 -16.87 -14.25 -7.95
N PRO A 61 -17.30 -13.10 -8.51
CA PRO A 61 -16.43 -12.20 -9.25
C PRO A 61 -15.33 -11.63 -8.36
N VAL A 62 -14.10 -11.64 -8.86
CA VAL A 62 -12.90 -11.18 -8.15
C VAL A 62 -11.95 -10.49 -9.13
N THR A 63 -11.21 -9.50 -8.62
CA THR A 63 -10.13 -8.84 -9.34
C THR A 63 -8.80 -9.12 -8.65
N LYS A 64 -7.80 -9.57 -9.40
CA LYS A 64 -6.41 -9.59 -8.96
C LYS A 64 -5.78 -8.23 -9.25
N VAL A 65 -5.22 -7.59 -8.23
CA VAL A 65 -4.63 -6.25 -8.37
C VAL A 65 -3.24 -6.20 -7.73
N LEU A 66 -2.42 -5.27 -8.24
CA LEU A 66 -1.21 -4.81 -7.60
C LEU A 66 -1.53 -3.54 -6.81
N LEU A 67 -1.22 -3.53 -5.53
CA LEU A 67 -1.37 -2.34 -4.68
C LEU A 67 0.02 -1.93 -4.18
N GLN A 68 0.34 -0.65 -4.38
CA GLN A 68 1.54 0.00 -3.87
C GLN A 68 1.13 0.99 -2.77
N PRO A 69 1.38 0.68 -1.50
CA PRO A 69 1.20 1.65 -0.43
C PRO A 69 2.29 2.73 -0.51
N LEU A 70 1.91 4.01 -0.57
CA LEU A 70 2.84 5.15 -0.49
C LEU A 70 3.04 5.63 0.95
N THR A 71 2.13 5.22 1.84
CA THR A 71 2.17 5.41 3.29
C THR A 71 2.13 4.06 4.01
N GLY A 72 2.46 4.02 5.30
CA GLY A 72 2.42 2.79 6.11
C GLY A 72 1.47 2.92 7.30
N ARG A 73 0.15 2.98 7.07
CA ARG A 73 -0.85 2.95 8.16
C ARG A 73 -1.25 1.51 8.47
N THR A 74 -1.62 1.25 9.73
CA THR A 74 -2.12 -0.07 10.15
C THR A 74 -3.32 -0.46 9.29
N HIS A 75 -3.30 -1.68 8.76
CA HIS A 75 -4.37 -2.22 7.89
C HIS A 75 -4.70 -1.37 6.66
N GLN A 76 -3.82 -0.46 6.24
CA GLN A 76 -4.07 0.50 5.17
C GLN A 76 -4.75 -0.09 3.94
N LEU A 77 -4.14 -1.12 3.33
CA LEU A 77 -4.65 -1.73 2.11
C LEU A 77 -6.02 -2.38 2.32
N ARG A 78 -6.26 -2.97 3.49
CA ARG A 78 -7.52 -3.65 3.84
C ARG A 78 -8.66 -2.63 3.97
N VAL A 79 -8.40 -1.53 4.68
CA VAL A 79 -9.34 -0.41 4.85
C VAL A 79 -9.63 0.23 3.50
N HIS A 80 -8.61 0.56 2.71
CA HIS A 80 -8.77 1.19 1.40
C HIS A 80 -9.58 0.33 0.43
N CYS A 81 -9.27 -0.97 0.34
CA CYS A 81 -10.01 -1.91 -0.50
C CYS A 81 -11.49 -1.99 -0.09
N SER A 82 -11.77 -2.07 1.22
CA SER A 82 -13.15 -2.06 1.73
C SER A 82 -13.86 -0.72 1.44
N ALA A 83 -13.17 0.41 1.62
CA ALA A 83 -13.70 1.74 1.39
C ALA A 83 -14.12 2.00 -0.06
N ILE A 84 -13.38 1.46 -1.05
CA ILE A 84 -13.77 1.53 -2.46
C ILE A 84 -14.82 0.48 -2.87
N GLY A 85 -15.37 -0.27 -1.92
CA GLY A 85 -16.40 -1.28 -2.16
C GLY A 85 -15.88 -2.65 -2.62
N HIS A 86 -14.56 -2.84 -2.63
CA HIS A 86 -13.89 -4.05 -3.10
C HIS A 86 -13.05 -4.69 -1.99
N PRO A 87 -13.66 -5.24 -0.92
CA PRO A 87 -12.92 -5.84 0.19
C PRO A 87 -12.03 -6.99 -0.28
N ILE A 88 -10.91 -7.21 0.42
CA ILE A 88 -9.97 -8.29 0.11
C ILE A 88 -10.64 -9.65 0.36
N VAL A 89 -10.48 -10.57 -0.59
CA VAL A 89 -11.00 -11.94 -0.48
C VAL A 89 -10.42 -12.61 0.77
N GLY A 90 -11.29 -13.12 1.64
CA GLY A 90 -10.90 -13.78 2.90
C GLY A 90 -10.58 -12.81 4.05
N ASP A 91 -10.81 -11.51 3.89
CA ASP A 91 -10.71 -10.55 5.01
C ASP A 91 -11.99 -10.53 5.83
N PHE A 92 -12.06 -11.33 6.88
CA PHE A 92 -13.23 -11.41 7.76
C PHE A 92 -13.60 -10.07 8.43
N THR A 93 -12.60 -9.27 8.79
CA THR A 93 -12.76 -8.03 9.57
C THR A 93 -13.38 -6.92 8.72
N TYR A 94 -12.79 -6.63 7.55
CA TYR A 94 -13.19 -5.50 6.70
C TYR A 94 -14.25 -5.85 5.66
N SER A 95 -14.63 -7.13 5.53
CA SER A 95 -15.79 -7.57 4.74
C SER A 95 -17.10 -7.60 5.55
N HIS A 96 -17.12 -7.08 6.77
CA HIS A 96 -18.26 -7.18 7.70
C HIS A 96 -18.69 -8.64 7.94
N ARG A 97 -17.73 -9.53 8.18
CA ARG A 97 -17.95 -10.97 8.47
C ARG A 97 -18.53 -11.78 7.31
N LYS A 98 -18.53 -11.23 6.08
CA LYS A 98 -19.05 -11.91 4.88
C LYS A 98 -18.03 -12.87 4.28
N ASP A 99 -16.75 -12.52 4.31
CA ASP A 99 -15.67 -13.32 3.72
C ASP A 99 -14.99 -14.25 4.75
N SER A 100 -15.70 -15.31 5.13
CA SER A 100 -15.20 -16.36 6.03
C SER A 100 -14.88 -17.70 5.33
N ARG A 101 -15.29 -17.87 4.06
CA ARG A 101 -15.12 -19.12 3.31
C ARG A 101 -13.71 -19.37 2.79
N PRO A 102 -12.97 -18.36 2.25
CA PRO A 102 -11.60 -18.58 1.79
C PRO A 102 -10.69 -19.05 2.94
N TYR A 103 -9.74 -19.94 2.65
CA TYR A 103 -8.86 -20.55 3.65
C TYR A 103 -7.86 -19.57 4.29
N ARG A 104 -7.66 -18.40 3.66
CA ARG A 104 -6.80 -17.30 4.12
C ARG A 104 -7.27 -15.99 3.53
N MET A 105 -6.71 -14.89 4.03
CA MET A 105 -6.79 -13.59 3.37
C MET A 105 -5.85 -13.55 2.15
N MET A 106 -6.39 -13.09 1.01
CA MET A 106 -5.67 -12.96 -0.27
C MET A 106 -4.91 -11.64 -0.35
N LEU A 107 -4.01 -11.46 0.62
CA LEU A 107 -3.08 -10.35 0.72
C LEU A 107 -1.65 -10.91 0.76
N HIS A 108 -0.81 -10.47 -0.18
CA HIS A 108 0.57 -10.95 -0.30
C HIS A 108 1.55 -9.81 -0.58
N ALA A 109 2.54 -9.67 0.30
CA ALA A 109 3.69 -8.79 0.11
C ALA A 109 4.60 -9.38 -0.97
N TYR A 110 4.42 -8.90 -2.20
CA TYR A 110 5.05 -9.47 -3.38
C TYR A 110 6.44 -8.90 -3.66
N TYR A 111 6.60 -7.60 -3.50
CA TYR A 111 7.82 -6.89 -3.85
C TYR A 111 8.23 -5.96 -2.71
N LEU A 112 9.52 -5.95 -2.39
CA LEU A 112 10.09 -5.13 -1.33
C LEU A 112 11.45 -4.60 -1.77
N ARG A 113 11.64 -3.29 -1.60
CA ARG A 113 12.89 -2.60 -1.90
C ARG A 113 13.26 -1.75 -0.69
N ILE A 114 14.39 -2.04 -0.06
CA ILE A 114 14.89 -1.37 1.14
C ILE A 114 16.29 -0.82 0.85
N PRO A 115 16.50 0.51 0.91
CA PRO A 115 17.83 1.08 0.90
C PRO A 115 18.49 0.83 2.27
N ALA A 116 19.44 -0.12 2.33
CA ALA A 116 20.16 -0.52 3.54
C ALA A 116 21.58 0.06 3.51
N GLY A 117 21.68 1.38 3.66
CA GLY A 117 22.96 2.09 3.56
C GLY A 117 23.49 2.12 2.13
N LYS A 118 24.67 1.51 1.90
CA LYS A 118 25.28 1.40 0.55
C LYS A 118 24.70 0.27 -0.29
N GLU A 119 24.00 -0.67 0.35
CA GLU A 119 23.41 -1.82 -0.34
C GLU A 119 21.91 -1.61 -0.55
N LEU A 120 21.44 -2.00 -1.73
CA LEU A 120 20.03 -2.03 -2.03
C LEU A 120 19.52 -3.45 -1.86
N ILE A 121 18.66 -3.67 -0.87
CA ILE A 121 17.95 -4.94 -0.73
C ILE A 121 16.71 -4.87 -1.62
N GLU A 122 16.69 -5.68 -2.66
CA GLU A 122 15.54 -5.83 -3.56
C GLU A 122 15.13 -7.30 -3.61
N VAL A 123 13.89 -7.59 -3.22
CA VAL A 123 13.37 -8.95 -3.18
C VAL A 123 11.98 -9.02 -3.80
N CYS A 124 11.73 -10.12 -4.49
CA CYS A 124 10.44 -10.46 -5.08
C CYS A 124 10.05 -11.86 -4.62
N ALA A 125 8.87 -12.00 -4.02
CA ALA A 125 8.28 -13.28 -3.69
C ALA A 125 7.56 -13.86 -4.92
N PRO A 126 7.41 -15.19 -5.04
CA PRO A 126 6.59 -15.80 -6.09
C PRO A 126 5.12 -15.41 -5.91
N ASP A 127 4.37 -15.33 -7.02
CA ASP A 127 2.94 -15.04 -6.99
C ASP A 127 2.13 -16.26 -6.47
N PRO A 128 1.45 -16.15 -5.31
CA PRO A 128 0.65 -17.25 -4.78
C PRO A 128 -0.76 -17.31 -5.40
N PHE A 129 -1.17 -16.30 -6.17
CA PHE A 129 -2.53 -16.15 -6.69
C PHE A 129 -2.62 -16.64 -8.14
N VAL A 130 -2.24 -17.90 -8.33
CA VAL A 130 -2.25 -18.61 -9.60
C VAL A 130 -3.08 -19.90 -9.47
N THR A 131 -3.77 -20.30 -10.54
CA THR A 131 -4.69 -21.45 -10.52
C THR A 131 -4.00 -22.78 -10.14
N THR A 132 -2.70 -22.90 -10.41
CA THR A 132 -1.90 -24.08 -10.03
C THR A 132 -1.68 -24.18 -8.52
N MET A 133 -1.71 -23.07 -7.78
CA MET A 133 -1.57 -23.01 -6.32
C MET A 133 -2.92 -23.01 -5.62
N ASP A 134 -3.94 -22.41 -6.24
CA ASP A 134 -5.30 -22.35 -5.72
C ASP A 134 -6.33 -22.53 -6.83
N SER A 135 -6.95 -23.72 -6.86
CA SER A 135 -7.95 -24.08 -7.86
C SER A 135 -9.26 -23.28 -7.74
N ASN A 136 -9.47 -22.54 -6.64
CA ASN A 136 -10.62 -21.66 -6.52
C ASN A 136 -10.50 -20.42 -7.39
N TRP A 137 -9.28 -20.01 -7.75
CA TRP A 137 -9.02 -18.85 -8.59
C TRP A 137 -9.04 -19.24 -10.08
N VAL A 138 -9.98 -18.64 -10.82
CA VAL A 138 -10.13 -18.82 -12.26
C VAL A 138 -9.96 -17.45 -12.94
N PRO A 139 -8.81 -17.17 -13.56
CA PRO A 139 -8.60 -15.93 -14.31
C PRO A 139 -9.40 -15.97 -15.62
N GLU A 140 -10.03 -14.85 -15.98
CA GLU A 140 -10.88 -14.73 -17.17
C GLU A 140 -10.33 -13.70 -18.16
N HIS A 141 -9.91 -12.54 -17.68
CA HIS A 141 -9.41 -11.44 -18.51
C HIS A 141 -8.16 -10.81 -17.92
N VAL A 142 -7.06 -10.84 -18.67
CA VAL A 142 -5.82 -10.15 -18.30
C VAL A 142 -5.88 -8.71 -18.80
N ILE A 143 -5.66 -7.76 -17.89
CA ILE A 143 -5.68 -6.31 -18.16
C ILE A 143 -4.26 -5.76 -18.22
N HIS A 144 -3.39 -6.13 -17.27
CA HIS A 144 -1.97 -5.81 -17.29
C HIS A 144 -1.15 -7.03 -16.91
N GLN A 145 -0.03 -7.24 -17.60
CA GLN A 145 0.93 -8.27 -17.24
C GLN A 145 1.69 -7.86 -15.96
N LEU A 146 1.85 -8.80 -15.04
CA LEU A 146 2.51 -8.54 -13.76
C LEU A 146 3.97 -8.10 -13.96
N ASP A 147 4.72 -8.81 -14.79
CA ASP A 147 6.15 -8.54 -15.01
C ASP A 147 6.37 -7.16 -15.64
N GLU A 148 5.57 -6.80 -16.64
CA GLU A 148 5.60 -5.48 -17.28
C GLU A 148 5.26 -4.37 -16.28
N THR A 149 4.21 -4.57 -15.47
CA THR A 149 3.79 -3.60 -14.46
C THR A 149 4.88 -3.38 -13.41
N ILE A 150 5.55 -4.45 -12.99
CA ILE A 150 6.64 -4.37 -12.01
C ILE A 150 7.86 -3.67 -12.62
N GLN A 151 8.19 -3.97 -13.88
CA GLN A 151 9.28 -3.29 -14.55
C GLN A 151 9.01 -1.78 -14.69
N GLU A 152 7.80 -1.39 -15.11
CA GLU A 152 7.39 0.02 -15.15
C GLU A 152 7.54 0.73 -13.79
N LEU A 153 7.19 0.03 -12.70
CA LEU A 153 7.35 0.58 -11.35
C LEU A 153 8.82 0.76 -10.98
N LYS A 154 9.68 -0.20 -11.33
CA LYS A 154 11.13 -0.08 -11.11
C LYS A 154 11.70 1.10 -11.88
N ASP A 155 11.36 1.23 -13.16
CA ASP A 155 11.86 2.29 -14.03
C ASP A 155 11.46 3.68 -13.50
N LYS A 156 10.20 3.85 -13.10
CA LYS A 156 9.70 5.09 -12.45
C LYS A 156 10.42 5.41 -11.15
N MET A 157 10.81 4.39 -10.38
CA MET A 157 11.56 4.61 -9.14
C MET A 157 13.02 5.00 -9.41
N MET A 158 13.66 4.45 -10.43
CA MET A 158 15.03 4.82 -10.82
C MET A 158 15.09 6.26 -11.34
N GLN A 159 14.15 6.64 -12.22
CA GLN A 159 14.06 8.02 -12.72
C GLN A 159 13.91 9.04 -11.60
N LYS A 160 13.06 8.77 -10.60
CA LYS A 160 12.91 9.64 -9.43
C LYS A 160 14.18 9.76 -8.57
N GLN A 161 15.01 8.71 -8.53
CA GLN A 161 16.29 8.77 -7.81
C GLN A 161 17.31 9.61 -8.58
N GLU A 162 17.35 9.48 -9.91
CA GLU A 162 18.24 10.28 -10.78
C GLU A 162 17.84 11.76 -10.79
N GLU A 163 16.54 12.08 -10.84
CA GLU A 163 16.04 13.46 -10.75
C GLU A 163 16.40 14.10 -9.40
N GLY A 164 16.20 13.38 -8.28
CA GLY A 164 16.57 13.89 -6.96
C GLY A 164 18.08 14.09 -6.78
N GLN A 165 18.91 13.23 -7.36
CA GLN A 165 20.37 13.41 -7.35
C GLN A 165 20.82 14.56 -8.26
N ASN A 166 20.17 14.77 -9.41
CA ASN A 166 20.47 15.89 -10.29
C ASN A 166 20.02 17.23 -9.69
N GLU A 167 18.90 17.30 -8.97
CA GLU A 167 18.49 18.52 -8.25
C GLU A 167 19.46 18.88 -7.11
N GLU A 168 19.97 17.89 -6.36
CA GLU A 168 21.04 18.10 -5.38
C GLU A 168 22.36 18.55 -6.03
N ALA A 169 22.72 18.01 -7.21
CA ALA A 169 23.92 18.39 -7.94
C ALA A 169 23.86 19.80 -8.57
N VAL A 170 22.68 20.27 -8.99
CA VAL A 170 22.49 21.61 -9.58
C VAL A 170 22.58 22.73 -8.52
N LEU A 171 22.35 22.42 -7.24
CA LEU A 171 22.50 23.36 -6.13
C LEU A 171 23.91 23.34 -5.50
N GLY A 172 24.79 22.42 -5.90
CA GLY A 172 26.12 22.19 -5.33
C GLY A 172 27.28 22.71 -6.19
N GLY A 173 27.27 23.99 -6.56
CA GLY A 173 28.34 24.65 -7.33
C GLY A 173 29.15 25.64 -6.49
N GLY A 174 29.84 25.16 -5.46
CA GLY A 174 30.77 25.95 -4.64
C GLY A 174 31.66 25.04 -3.82
N GLU A 175 32.94 24.97 -4.19
CA GLU A 175 33.98 24.21 -3.51
C GLU A 175 34.19 24.75 -2.08
N GLU A 176 33.87 23.94 -1.07
CA GLU A 176 34.51 23.99 0.25
C GLU A 176 34.40 22.59 0.88
N GLU A 177 35.53 22.09 1.37
CA GLU A 177 35.67 20.82 2.09
C GLU A 177 34.75 20.84 3.31
N ALA A 178 33.67 20.07 3.29
CA ALA A 178 32.80 19.88 4.45
C ALA A 178 32.26 18.45 4.50
N GLU A 179 32.29 17.90 5.71
CA GLU A 179 31.93 16.56 6.09
C GLU A 179 30.53 16.17 5.61
N ASN A 180 30.38 14.90 5.25
CA ASN A 180 29.16 14.30 4.74
C ASN A 180 28.09 14.18 5.84
N GLU A 181 27.40 15.29 6.11
CA GLU A 181 26.11 15.38 6.79
C GLU A 181 25.15 16.06 5.80
N GLY A 182 24.17 15.39 5.21
CA GLY A 182 22.95 15.00 5.89
C GLY A 182 21.78 15.55 5.07
N LYS A 183 20.69 14.78 4.95
CA LYS A 183 19.41 15.22 4.41
C LYS A 183 19.07 16.62 4.91
N SER A 184 18.47 17.43 4.03
CA SER A 184 17.91 18.74 4.37
C SER A 184 17.29 18.71 5.77
N PRO A 185 17.70 19.62 6.67
CA PRO A 185 17.30 19.55 8.06
C PRO A 185 15.79 19.61 8.14
N GLU A 186 15.22 18.60 8.80
CA GLU A 186 13.81 18.56 9.21
C GLU A 186 13.44 19.94 9.77
N THR A 187 12.45 20.60 9.16
CA THR A 187 12.06 21.94 9.60
C THR A 187 11.61 21.87 11.06
N GLU A 188 11.76 22.97 11.81
CA GLU A 188 11.34 22.99 13.22
C GLU A 188 9.86 22.59 13.37
N GLU A 189 9.03 22.93 12.38
CA GLU A 189 7.64 22.53 12.28
C GLU A 189 7.46 21.00 12.09
N GLN A 190 8.26 20.40 11.21
CA GLN A 190 8.28 18.95 11.00
C GLN A 190 8.80 18.22 12.25
N ARG A 191 9.83 18.74 12.91
CA ARG A 191 10.37 18.22 14.18
C ARG A 191 9.37 18.28 15.30
N VAL A 192 8.69 19.41 15.46
CA VAL A 192 7.65 19.58 16.49
C VAL A 192 6.49 18.62 16.21
N CYS A 193 6.03 18.51 14.95
CA CYS A 193 4.99 17.56 14.57
C CYS A 193 5.41 16.10 14.82
N CYS A 194 6.64 15.73 14.47
CA CYS A 194 7.16 14.38 14.66
C CYS A 194 7.35 14.05 16.15
N LYS A 195 7.89 14.98 16.94
CA LYS A 195 8.04 14.83 18.41
C LYS A 195 6.70 14.78 19.13
N GLN A 196 5.75 15.61 18.74
CA GLN A 196 4.38 15.57 19.27
C GLN A 196 3.71 14.24 18.93
N TRP A 197 3.92 13.75 17.70
CA TRP A 197 3.39 12.45 17.29
C TRP A 197 4.01 11.27 18.05
N LEU A 198 5.32 11.32 18.35
CA LEU A 198 6.01 10.31 19.16
C LEU A 198 5.60 10.39 20.64
N ALA A 199 5.42 11.59 21.20
CA ALA A 199 5.01 11.79 22.59
C ALA A 199 3.56 11.33 22.84
N GLU A 200 2.65 11.54 21.90
CA GLU A 200 1.25 11.06 21.99
C GLU A 200 1.12 9.53 21.88
N TRP A 201 2.17 8.84 21.44
CA TRP A 201 2.20 7.38 21.24
C TRP A 201 3.10 6.64 22.23
N ALA A 202 3.87 7.37 23.04
CA ALA A 202 4.48 6.83 24.25
C ALA A 202 3.36 6.65 25.30
N LEU A 203 2.71 5.49 25.27
CA LEU A 203 1.84 5.02 26.35
C LEU A 203 2.66 4.94 27.65
N GLU A 204 2.21 5.63 28.70
CA GLU A 204 2.24 5.08 30.06
C GLU A 204 1.29 3.89 30.15
#